data_AF-A0A3M1SDZ0-F1
#
_entry.id   AF-A0A3M1SDZ0-F1
#
_cell.length_a   1.000
_cell.length_b   1.000
_cell.length_c   1.000
_cell.angle_alpha   90.00
_cell.angle_beta   90.00
_cell.angle_gamma   90.00
#
_symmetry.space_group_name_H-M   'P 1'
#
loop_
_entity.id
_entity.type
_entity.pdbx_description
1 polymer ?
#
loop_
_entity_poly.entity_id
_entity_poly.type
_entity_poly.pdbx_seq_one_letter_code
_entity_poly.pdbx_strand_id
1 'polypeptide(L)'
;EEVLKVGADIGIAFDGDADRAIFVDENGETIDGDGVLYVLSDFLRQQGRLENGIVVATVMSNIGLELALERKGLKLVRVAVGDKYVLDELLRTGSDLGGEQSGHVILPFRSLAGDGMQTSLFILKAMSEVQKPLSDLTKGFIRFPQILLNVAVKEKKPFEQAPQVIKVLREIEQEIGEKGRILLRYSGTENLARIMIEGEDEARIKTQALMLAEVIRTALG
;
A
#
# COMPACT_ATOMS: atom_id res chain seq x y z
N GLU A 1 6.49 -18.77 -10.50
CA GLU A 1 7.13 -19.95 -11.13
C GLU A 1 6.61 -20.25 -12.53
N GLU A 2 5.30 -20.46 -12.72
CA GLU A 2 4.77 -20.88 -14.02
C GLU A 2 5.07 -19.88 -15.14
N VAL A 3 4.97 -18.57 -14.85
CA VAL A 3 5.34 -17.49 -15.78
C VAL A 3 6.73 -17.70 -16.38
N LEU A 4 7.72 -18.00 -15.54
CA LEU A 4 9.10 -18.28 -15.96
C LEU A 4 9.21 -19.59 -16.76
N LYS A 5 8.46 -20.63 -16.37
CA LYS A 5 8.51 -21.95 -17.02
C LYS A 5 7.99 -21.90 -18.46
N VAL A 6 6.94 -21.12 -18.71
CA VAL A 6 6.31 -21.03 -20.04
C VAL A 6 6.78 -19.82 -20.84
N GLY A 7 7.60 -18.94 -20.25
CA GLY A 7 8.06 -17.70 -20.89
C GLY A 7 6.92 -16.73 -21.19
N ALA A 8 5.94 -16.63 -20.28
CA ALA A 8 4.83 -15.70 -20.42
C ALA A 8 5.25 -14.27 -20.08
N ASP A 9 4.62 -13.29 -20.76
CA ASP A 9 4.88 -11.85 -20.51
C ASP A 9 4.31 -11.37 -19.16
N ILE A 10 3.31 -12.08 -18.62
CA ILE A 10 2.65 -11.73 -17.36
C ILE A 10 1.89 -12.94 -16.79
N GLY A 11 1.85 -13.04 -15.47
CA GLY A 11 0.93 -13.89 -14.71
C GLY A 11 -0.12 -13.04 -13.99
N ILE A 12 -1.34 -13.57 -13.89
CA ILE A 12 -2.46 -12.89 -13.22
C ILE A 12 -3.14 -13.90 -12.30
N ALA A 13 -3.23 -13.56 -11.02
CA ALA A 13 -3.87 -14.36 -10.00
C ALA A 13 -5.09 -13.62 -9.45
N PHE A 14 -6.25 -14.26 -9.55
CA PHE A 14 -7.51 -13.79 -8.96
C PHE A 14 -7.79 -14.52 -7.66
N ASP A 15 -8.58 -13.91 -6.78
CA ASP A 15 -9.17 -14.59 -5.64
C ASP A 15 -10.52 -15.24 -6.00
N GLY A 16 -11.26 -15.72 -4.99
CA GLY A 16 -12.37 -16.64 -5.18
C GLY A 16 -13.57 -16.07 -5.94
N ASP A 17 -13.83 -14.77 -5.80
CA ASP A 17 -14.89 -14.02 -6.50
C ASP A 17 -14.33 -13.00 -7.51
N ALA A 18 -13.00 -12.97 -7.69
CA ALA A 18 -12.27 -12.15 -8.65
C ALA A 18 -12.45 -10.64 -8.48
N ASP A 19 -12.68 -10.17 -7.25
CA ASP A 19 -12.65 -8.74 -6.91
C ASP A 19 -11.20 -8.22 -6.80
N ARG A 20 -10.22 -9.12 -6.66
CA ARG A 20 -8.79 -8.83 -6.57
C ARG A 20 -7.99 -9.42 -7.71
N ALA A 21 -6.92 -8.73 -8.06
CA ALA A 21 -5.89 -9.26 -8.93
C ALA A 21 -4.48 -8.95 -8.37
N ILE A 22 -3.63 -9.96 -8.35
CA ILE A 22 -2.19 -9.84 -8.13
C ILE A 22 -1.48 -10.29 -9.39
N PHE A 23 -0.38 -9.63 -9.73
CA PHE A 23 0.32 -9.84 -10.98
C PHE A 23 1.72 -10.40 -10.72
N VAL A 24 2.26 -11.08 -11.72
CA VAL A 24 3.64 -11.54 -11.76
C VAL A 24 4.22 -11.08 -13.08
N ASP A 25 5.34 -10.36 -13.05
CA ASP A 25 6.00 -9.88 -14.27
C ASP A 25 6.74 -11.01 -15.00
N GLU A 26 7.31 -10.69 -16.15
CA GLU A 26 8.06 -11.64 -16.98
C GLU A 26 9.35 -12.15 -16.32
N ASN A 27 9.82 -11.48 -15.26
CA ASN A 27 10.99 -11.89 -14.46
C ASN A 27 10.59 -12.72 -13.22
N GLY A 28 9.29 -12.94 -13.00
CA GLY A 28 8.78 -13.70 -11.87
C GLY A 28 8.59 -12.87 -10.60
N GLU A 29 8.73 -11.55 -10.66
CA GLU A 29 8.52 -10.64 -9.54
C GLU A 29 7.03 -10.40 -9.31
N THR A 30 6.62 -10.40 -8.04
CA THR A 30 5.22 -10.19 -7.68
C THR A 30 4.90 -8.70 -7.62
N ILE A 31 3.85 -8.30 -8.33
CA ILE A 31 3.32 -6.93 -8.36
C ILE A 31 1.96 -6.95 -7.66
N ASP A 32 1.90 -6.32 -6.49
CA ASP A 32 0.69 -6.23 -5.69
C ASP A 32 -0.17 -5.01 -6.04
N GLY A 33 -1.22 -4.76 -5.25
CA GLY A 33 -2.13 -3.65 -5.49
C GLY A 33 -1.44 -2.28 -5.49
N ASP A 34 -0.37 -2.08 -4.71
CA ASP A 34 0.36 -0.80 -4.72
C ASP A 34 1.09 -0.60 -6.07
N GLY A 35 1.71 -1.66 -6.59
CA GLY A 35 2.32 -1.65 -7.91
C GLY A 35 1.31 -1.40 -9.03
N VAL A 36 0.12 -1.98 -8.92
CA VAL A 36 -1.00 -1.74 -9.84
C VAL A 36 -1.45 -0.29 -9.80
N LEU A 37 -1.67 0.28 -8.61
CA LEU A 37 -2.03 1.69 -8.45
C LEU A 37 -0.96 2.61 -9.07
N TYR A 38 0.32 2.30 -8.88
CA TYR A 38 1.40 3.05 -9.51
C TYR A 38 1.33 3.02 -11.04
N VAL A 39 1.21 1.83 -11.65
CA VAL A 39 1.13 1.69 -13.12
C VAL A 39 -0.11 2.39 -13.67
N LEU A 40 -1.27 2.15 -13.07
CA LEU A 40 -2.54 2.72 -13.54
C LEU A 40 -2.60 4.23 -13.33
N SER A 41 -1.95 4.78 -12.31
CA SER A 41 -1.92 6.23 -12.10
C SER A 41 -1.28 6.97 -13.27
N ASP A 42 -0.18 6.43 -13.80
CA ASP A 42 0.52 7.03 -14.93
C ASP A 42 -0.25 6.80 -16.24
N PHE A 43 -0.75 5.58 -16.43
CA PHE A 43 -1.53 5.23 -17.61
C PHE A 43 -2.81 6.07 -17.72
N LEU A 44 -3.61 6.16 -16.65
CA LEU A 44 -4.85 6.93 -16.65
C LEU A 44 -4.59 8.42 -16.88
N ARG A 45 -3.53 8.98 -16.28
CA ARG A 45 -3.13 10.36 -16.54
C ARG A 45 -2.83 10.63 -18.01
N GLN A 46 -2.12 9.73 -18.70
CA GLN A 46 -1.84 9.87 -20.13
C GLN A 46 -3.11 9.81 -20.99
N GLN A 47 -4.16 9.15 -20.50
CA GLN A 47 -5.47 9.05 -21.15
C GLN A 47 -6.39 10.24 -20.84
N GLY A 48 -5.87 11.31 -20.21
CA GLY A 48 -6.68 12.45 -19.77
C GLY A 48 -7.66 12.11 -18.65
N ARG A 49 -7.39 11.03 -17.91
CA ARG A 49 -8.10 10.67 -16.67
C ARG A 49 -7.23 11.05 -15.48
N LEU A 50 -7.77 11.01 -14.25
CA LEU A 50 -7.00 11.38 -13.06
C LEU A 50 -6.50 12.83 -13.07
N GLU A 51 -7.27 13.76 -13.66
CA GLU A 51 -6.89 15.18 -13.80
C GLU A 51 -6.69 15.89 -12.45
N ASN A 52 -7.39 15.44 -11.41
CA ASN A 52 -7.22 15.95 -10.05
C ASN A 52 -5.89 15.49 -9.40
N GLY A 53 -5.17 14.56 -10.03
CA GLY A 53 -3.88 14.05 -9.58
C GLY A 53 -3.93 13.26 -8.26
N ILE A 54 -5.10 12.78 -7.84
CA ILE A 54 -5.30 12.10 -6.57
C ILE A 54 -5.40 10.60 -6.80
N VAL A 55 -4.59 9.79 -6.09
CA VAL A 55 -4.78 8.34 -5.96
C VAL A 55 -5.23 8.03 -4.53
N VAL A 56 -6.27 7.22 -4.36
CA VAL A 56 -6.76 6.83 -3.03
C VAL A 56 -6.24 5.46 -2.65
N ALA A 57 -5.63 5.32 -1.48
CA ALA A 57 -5.26 4.01 -0.96
C ALA A 57 -5.44 3.93 0.55
N THR A 58 -5.33 2.75 1.14
CA THR A 58 -5.46 2.65 2.60
C THR A 58 -4.16 3.04 3.31
N VAL A 59 -4.24 3.23 4.62
CA VAL A 59 -3.08 3.40 5.49
C VAL A 59 -2.08 2.24 5.43
N MET A 60 -2.43 1.10 4.83
CA MET A 60 -1.54 -0.07 4.67
C MET A 60 -0.67 -0.02 3.42
N SER A 61 -1.01 0.81 2.43
CA SER A 61 -0.19 0.93 1.21
C SER A 61 1.21 1.41 1.55
N ASN A 62 2.20 0.83 0.89
CA ASN A 62 3.59 1.07 1.21
C ASN A 62 4.01 2.53 0.97
N ILE A 63 4.89 3.09 1.81
CA ILE A 63 5.44 4.44 1.57
C ILE A 63 6.14 4.57 0.20
N GLY A 64 6.68 3.48 -0.34
CA GLY A 64 7.23 3.44 -1.68
C GLY A 64 6.27 3.93 -2.76
N LEU A 65 4.96 3.66 -2.61
CA LEU A 65 3.93 4.14 -3.53
C LEU A 65 3.79 5.66 -3.43
N GLU A 66 3.75 6.19 -2.22
CA GLU A 66 3.63 7.63 -1.95
C GLU A 66 4.79 8.39 -2.59
N LEU A 67 6.02 7.97 -2.31
CA LEU A 67 7.22 8.59 -2.88
C LEU A 67 7.27 8.46 -4.41
N ALA A 68 6.78 7.35 -4.98
CA ALA A 68 6.75 7.15 -6.42
C ALA A 68 5.70 8.04 -7.12
N LEU A 69 4.54 8.25 -6.48
CA LEU A 69 3.50 9.16 -6.95
C LEU A 69 3.93 10.62 -6.84
N GLU A 70 4.56 11.02 -5.73
CA GLU A 70 5.09 12.37 -5.54
C GLU A 70 6.13 12.74 -6.61
N ARG A 71 7.03 11.81 -6.96
CA ARG A 71 7.98 11.99 -8.08
C ARG A 71 7.29 12.23 -9.43
N LYS A 72 6.03 11.78 -9.58
CA LYS A 72 5.19 12.03 -10.74
C LYS A 72 4.30 13.27 -10.60
N GLY A 73 4.36 14.00 -9.48
CA GLY A 73 3.47 15.13 -9.20
C GLY A 73 2.03 14.70 -8.87
N LEU A 74 1.85 13.45 -8.41
CA LEU A 74 0.57 12.91 -7.97
C LEU A 74 0.52 12.86 -6.45
N LYS A 75 -0.68 12.96 -5.89
CA LYS A 75 -0.93 12.92 -4.45
C LYS A 75 -1.56 11.59 -4.07
N LEU A 76 -0.97 10.90 -3.09
CA LEU A 76 -1.62 9.78 -2.42
C LEU A 76 -2.52 10.30 -1.29
N VAL A 77 -3.78 9.90 -1.28
CA VAL A 77 -4.71 10.12 -0.17
C VAL A 77 -4.92 8.80 0.55
N ARG A 78 -4.62 8.80 1.85
CA ARG A 78 -4.70 7.60 2.69
C ARG A 78 -5.99 7.56 3.49
N VAL A 79 -6.70 6.45 3.44
CA VAL A 79 -7.93 6.20 4.19
C VAL A 79 -7.78 5.02 5.16
N ALA A 80 -8.75 4.85 6.06
CA ALA A 80 -8.80 3.67 6.93
C ALA A 80 -8.86 2.37 6.10
N VAL A 81 -8.44 1.25 6.70
CA VAL A 81 -8.46 -0.06 6.03
C VAL A 81 -9.90 -0.48 5.73
N GLY A 82 -10.13 -0.97 4.50
CA GLY A 82 -11.44 -1.37 4.00
C GLY A 82 -11.82 -0.65 2.71
N ASP A 83 -12.20 -1.45 1.71
CA ASP A 83 -12.77 -1.05 0.41
C ASP A 83 -13.79 0.08 0.49
N LYS A 84 -14.70 0.05 1.47
CA LYS A 84 -15.70 1.09 1.70
C LYS A 84 -15.08 2.47 1.85
N TYR A 85 -14.02 2.60 2.65
CA TYR A 85 -13.39 3.89 2.88
C TYR A 85 -12.65 4.40 1.64
N VAL A 86 -12.13 3.48 0.83
CA VAL A 86 -11.54 3.81 -0.47
C VAL A 86 -12.62 4.36 -1.40
N LEU A 87 -13.75 3.66 -1.53
CA LEU A 87 -14.86 4.10 -2.36
C LEU A 87 -15.44 5.45 -1.91
N ASP A 88 -15.71 5.61 -0.61
CA ASP A 88 -16.26 6.87 -0.06
C ASP A 88 -15.34 8.06 -0.41
N GLU A 89 -14.02 7.88 -0.32
CA GLU A 89 -13.04 8.91 -0.65
C GLU A 89 -12.89 9.16 -2.15
N LEU A 90 -12.99 8.13 -2.98
CA LEU A 90 -13.03 8.25 -4.44
C LEU A 90 -14.23 9.12 -4.87
N LEU A 91 -15.42 8.83 -4.32
CA LEU A 91 -16.63 9.61 -4.59
C LEU A 91 -16.52 11.04 -4.07
N ARG A 92 -15.92 11.24 -2.89
CA ARG A 92 -15.73 12.57 -2.28
C ARG A 92 -14.76 13.44 -3.07
N THR A 93 -13.69 12.86 -3.61
CA THR A 93 -12.62 13.58 -4.32
C THR A 93 -12.83 13.65 -5.83
N GLY A 94 -13.73 12.82 -6.37
CA GLY A 94 -13.87 12.61 -7.81
C GLY A 94 -12.63 11.99 -8.45
N SER A 95 -11.79 11.28 -7.68
CA SER A 95 -10.64 10.56 -8.22
C SER A 95 -11.08 9.32 -9.00
N ASP A 96 -10.34 9.00 -10.06
CA ASP A 96 -10.58 7.88 -10.96
C ASP A 96 -9.83 6.61 -10.56
N LEU A 97 -9.05 6.62 -9.48
CA LEU A 97 -8.20 5.49 -9.11
C LEU A 97 -8.01 5.37 -7.61
N GLY A 98 -8.38 4.21 -7.07
CA GLY A 98 -7.98 3.83 -5.72
C GLY A 98 -8.01 2.34 -5.47
N GLY A 99 -7.47 1.91 -4.34
CA GLY A 99 -7.45 0.49 -4.00
C GLY A 99 -6.68 0.15 -2.74
N GLU A 100 -6.47 -1.15 -2.57
CA GLU A 100 -5.73 -1.74 -1.46
C GLU A 100 -4.54 -2.57 -1.98
N GLN A 101 -3.51 -2.68 -1.16
CA GLN A 101 -2.33 -3.51 -1.43
C GLN A 101 -2.67 -4.97 -1.75
N SER A 102 -3.82 -5.47 -1.29
CA SER A 102 -4.35 -6.81 -1.56
C SER A 102 -4.70 -7.09 -3.02
N GLY A 103 -4.69 -6.07 -3.89
CA GLY A 103 -5.10 -6.18 -5.29
C GLY A 103 -6.56 -5.81 -5.53
N HIS A 104 -7.29 -5.35 -4.51
CA HIS A 104 -8.65 -4.81 -4.66
C HIS A 104 -8.55 -3.37 -5.17
N VAL A 105 -8.79 -3.18 -6.47
CA VAL A 105 -8.63 -1.88 -7.15
C VAL A 105 -9.97 -1.43 -7.74
N ILE A 106 -10.32 -0.17 -7.49
CA ILE A 106 -11.57 0.47 -7.88
C ILE A 106 -11.29 1.54 -8.93
N LEU A 107 -11.97 1.43 -10.07
CA LEU A 107 -11.99 2.40 -11.15
C LEU A 107 -13.43 2.96 -11.26
N PRO A 108 -13.81 4.00 -10.50
CA PRO A 108 -15.20 4.43 -10.31
C PRO A 108 -15.91 4.86 -11.60
N PHE A 109 -15.15 5.23 -12.63
CA PHE A 109 -15.69 5.51 -13.97
C PHE A 109 -16.12 4.25 -14.76
N ARG A 110 -15.89 3.05 -14.22
CA ARG A 110 -16.34 1.76 -14.77
C ARG A 110 -17.21 0.99 -13.79
N SER A 111 -16.76 0.86 -12.55
CA SER A 111 -17.45 0.13 -11.48
C SER A 111 -17.18 0.80 -10.14
N LEU A 112 -18.18 0.83 -9.27
CA LEU A 112 -18.04 1.30 -7.89
C LEU A 112 -17.53 0.20 -6.94
N ALA A 113 -17.35 -1.02 -7.44
CA ALA A 113 -16.77 -2.13 -6.70
C ALA A 113 -15.40 -2.49 -7.29
N GLY A 114 -14.52 -3.07 -6.47
CA GLY A 114 -13.28 -3.66 -6.95
C GLY A 114 -13.56 -4.80 -7.93
N ASP A 115 -12.76 -4.86 -8.99
CA ASP A 115 -12.91 -5.83 -10.07
C ASP A 115 -11.51 -6.20 -10.58
N GLY A 116 -11.05 -7.39 -10.18
CA GLY A 116 -9.73 -7.91 -10.54
C GLY A 116 -9.60 -8.15 -12.04
N MET A 117 -10.66 -8.62 -12.70
CA MET A 117 -10.67 -8.87 -14.14
C MET A 117 -10.57 -7.55 -14.92
N GLN A 118 -11.33 -6.54 -14.53
CA GLN A 118 -11.23 -5.21 -15.11
C GLN A 118 -9.83 -4.61 -14.88
N THR A 119 -9.32 -4.70 -13.65
CA THR A 119 -7.97 -4.25 -13.31
C THR A 119 -6.92 -4.90 -14.22
N SER A 120 -7.07 -6.20 -14.47
CA SER A 120 -6.21 -6.97 -15.37
C SER A 120 -6.27 -6.47 -16.81
N LEU A 121 -7.45 -6.18 -17.33
CA LEU A 121 -7.60 -5.62 -18.67
C LEU A 121 -6.94 -4.24 -18.78
N PHE A 122 -7.00 -3.41 -17.73
CA PHE A 122 -6.32 -2.11 -17.72
C PHE A 122 -4.80 -2.23 -17.65
N ILE A 123 -4.26 -3.20 -16.91
CA ILE A 123 -2.82 -3.48 -16.89
C ILE A 123 -2.35 -4.00 -18.26
N LEU A 124 -3.05 -4.97 -18.85
CA LEU A 124 -2.74 -5.47 -20.19
C LEU A 124 -2.84 -4.37 -21.25
N LYS A 125 -3.85 -3.50 -21.13
CA LYS A 125 -3.99 -2.34 -22.00
C LYS A 125 -2.81 -1.38 -21.85
N ALA A 126 -2.37 -1.09 -20.62
CA ALA A 126 -1.21 -0.24 -20.39
C ALA A 126 0.07 -0.84 -21.01
N MET A 127 0.33 -2.14 -20.82
CA MET A 127 1.45 -2.85 -21.47
C MET A 127 1.37 -2.77 -22.99
N SER A 128 0.18 -3.00 -23.55
CA SER A 128 -0.06 -2.98 -24.99
C SER A 128 0.11 -1.59 -25.60
N GLU A 129 -0.39 -0.52 -24.97
CA GLU A 129 -0.27 0.83 -25.52
C GLU A 129 1.13 1.42 -25.34
N VAL A 130 1.79 1.15 -24.21
CA VAL A 130 3.14 1.62 -23.93
C VAL A 130 4.21 0.78 -24.64
N GLN A 131 3.85 -0.43 -25.10
CA GLN A 131 4.75 -1.41 -25.75
C GLN A 131 5.96 -1.75 -24.87
N LYS A 132 5.70 -2.02 -23.59
CA LYS A 132 6.73 -2.36 -22.59
C LYS A 132 6.29 -3.50 -21.68
N PRO A 133 7.25 -4.31 -21.17
CA PRO A 133 6.96 -5.34 -20.19
C PRO A 133 6.50 -4.74 -18.86
N LEU A 134 5.87 -5.57 -18.00
CA LEU A 134 5.33 -5.10 -16.72
C LEU A 134 6.43 -4.63 -15.77
N SER A 135 7.61 -5.26 -15.80
CA SER A 135 8.78 -4.83 -15.03
C SER A 135 9.20 -3.38 -15.33
N ASP A 136 9.11 -2.98 -16.60
CA ASP A 136 9.44 -1.61 -17.03
C ASP A 136 8.38 -0.61 -16.58
N LEU A 137 7.10 -0.99 -16.58
CA LEU A 137 6.01 -0.14 -16.12
C LEU A 137 6.08 0.09 -14.60
N THR A 138 6.62 -0.87 -13.85
CA THR A 138 6.74 -0.81 -12.38
C THR A 138 8.07 -0.24 -11.88
N LYS A 139 9.08 -0.08 -12.74
CA LYS A 139 10.46 0.32 -12.40
C LYS A 139 10.65 1.54 -11.49
N GLY A 140 9.73 2.51 -11.50
CA GLY A 140 9.80 3.70 -10.64
C GLY A 140 9.19 3.54 -9.25
N PHE A 141 8.52 2.41 -9.01
CA PHE A 141 8.00 1.99 -7.72
C PHE A 141 9.01 1.05 -7.06
N ILE A 142 9.51 1.47 -5.90
CA ILE A 142 10.39 0.64 -5.06
C ILE A 142 9.59 0.37 -3.80
N ARG A 143 9.34 -0.90 -3.52
CA ARG A 143 8.71 -1.30 -2.25
C ARG A 143 9.72 -1.17 -1.13
N PHE A 144 9.37 -0.41 -0.11
CA PHE A 144 10.21 -0.23 1.08
C PHE A 144 10.00 -1.43 2.01
N PRO A 145 11.08 -1.91 2.68
CA PRO A 145 10.95 -2.83 3.80
C PRO A 145 9.87 -2.36 4.79
N GLN A 146 9.06 -3.31 5.26
CA GLN A 146 7.95 -3.07 6.18
C GLN A 146 7.99 -4.13 7.28
N ILE A 147 8.01 -3.69 8.54
CA ILE A 147 7.97 -4.54 9.73
C ILE A 147 6.62 -4.36 10.42
N LEU A 148 5.91 -5.47 10.62
CA LEU A 148 4.64 -5.52 11.33
C LEU A 148 4.81 -6.32 12.63
N LEU A 149 4.52 -5.71 13.77
CA LEU A 149 4.54 -6.36 15.08
C LEU A 149 3.20 -6.19 15.79
N ASN A 150 2.75 -7.29 16.41
CA ASN A 150 1.59 -7.29 17.30
C ASN A 150 2.08 -7.41 18.74
N VAL A 151 1.68 -6.48 19.59
CA VAL A 151 2.05 -6.43 21.01
C VAL A 151 0.79 -6.58 21.83
N ALA A 152 0.74 -7.60 22.67
CA ALA A 152 -0.33 -7.74 23.64
C ALA A 152 -0.34 -6.54 24.58
N VAL A 153 -1.55 -6.07 24.91
CA VAL A 153 -1.77 -5.03 25.90
C VAL A 153 -2.88 -5.49 26.84
N LYS A 154 -2.82 -5.09 28.11
CA LYS A 154 -3.89 -5.41 29.06
C LYS A 154 -5.18 -4.66 28.74
N GLU A 155 -5.05 -3.42 28.30
CA GLU A 155 -6.17 -2.52 28.01
C GLU A 155 -5.80 -1.50 26.91
N LYS A 156 -6.81 -1.05 26.17
CA LYS A 156 -6.66 -0.07 25.07
C LYS A 156 -6.75 1.36 25.60
N LYS A 157 -5.78 1.76 26.41
CA LYS A 157 -5.65 3.16 26.86
C LYS A 157 -5.21 4.04 25.70
N PRO A 158 -5.71 5.29 25.57
CA PRO A 158 -5.17 6.23 24.57
C PRO A 158 -3.63 6.32 24.70
N PHE A 159 -2.91 6.26 23.57
CA PHE A 159 -1.43 6.23 23.59
C PHE A 159 -0.85 7.51 24.22
N GLU A 160 -1.58 8.62 24.17
CA GLU A 160 -1.26 9.90 24.81
C GLU A 160 -1.11 9.77 26.33
N GLN A 161 -1.73 8.76 26.94
CA GLN A 161 -1.61 8.45 28.37
C GLN A 161 -0.39 7.57 28.69
N ALA A 162 0.43 7.22 27.69
CA ALA A 162 1.68 6.49 27.84
C ALA A 162 2.87 7.36 27.34
N PRO A 163 3.34 8.34 28.13
CA PRO A 163 4.40 9.27 27.72
C PRO A 163 5.67 8.59 27.21
N GLN A 164 6.04 7.45 27.80
CA GLN A 164 7.18 6.63 27.38
C GLN A 164 7.03 6.07 25.96
N VAL A 165 5.81 5.66 25.56
CA VAL A 165 5.52 5.18 24.21
C VAL A 165 5.61 6.34 23.22
N ILE A 166 4.98 7.47 23.55
CA ILE A 166 5.00 8.67 22.69
C ILE A 166 6.42 9.21 22.50
N LYS A 167 7.24 9.19 23.56
CA LYS A 167 8.64 9.61 23.48
C LYS A 167 9.42 8.78 22.46
N VAL A 168 9.38 7.46 22.59
CA VAL A 168 10.09 6.54 21.69
C VAL A 168 9.52 6.61 20.27
N LEU A 169 8.20 6.72 20.13
CA LEU A 169 7.55 6.91 18.83
C LEU A 169 8.13 8.12 18.09
N ARG A 170 8.22 9.28 18.78
CA ARG A 170 8.79 10.52 18.20
C ARG A 170 10.27 10.41 17.86
N GLU A 171 11.05 9.74 18.71
CA GLU A 171 12.48 9.49 18.44
C GLU A 171 12.65 8.67 17.16
N ILE A 172 11.86 7.61 17.00
CA ILE A 172 11.88 6.78 15.80
C ILE A 172 11.38 7.56 14.57
N GLU A 173 10.31 8.35 14.69
CA GLU A 173 9.79 9.20 13.59
C GLU A 173 10.87 10.19 13.09
N GLN A 174 11.59 10.84 14.01
CA GLN A 174 12.69 11.75 13.66
C GLN A 174 13.85 11.01 12.97
N GLU A 175 14.17 9.82 13.43
CA GLU A 175 15.26 9.00 12.90
C GLU A 175 14.98 8.43 11.50
N ILE A 176 13.72 8.10 11.22
CA ILE A 176 13.27 7.56 9.94
C ILE A 176 13.15 8.69 8.89
N GLY A 177 12.70 9.87 9.32
CA GLY A 177 12.56 11.03 8.46
C GLY A 177 11.53 10.84 7.34
N GLU A 178 11.74 11.51 6.21
CA GLU A 178 10.78 11.55 5.09
C GLU A 178 10.73 10.25 4.26
N LYS A 179 11.66 9.34 4.49
CA LYS A 179 11.80 8.08 3.74
C LYS A 179 11.34 6.85 4.51
N GLY A 180 10.44 7.06 5.46
CA GLY A 180 9.76 5.96 6.11
C GLY A 180 8.59 6.46 6.94
N ARG A 181 7.92 5.52 7.60
CA ARG A 181 6.66 5.81 8.27
C ARG A 181 6.43 4.84 9.40
N ILE A 182 5.77 5.33 10.45
CA ILE A 182 5.26 4.51 11.54
C ILE A 182 3.75 4.60 11.55
N LEU A 183 3.08 3.47 11.77
CA LEU A 183 1.66 3.42 12.08
C LEU A 183 1.49 2.59 13.37
N LEU A 184 1.09 3.27 14.43
CA LEU A 184 0.72 2.66 15.69
C LEU A 184 -0.80 2.75 15.88
N ARG A 185 -1.46 1.61 16.05
CA ARG A 185 -2.91 1.55 16.29
C ARG A 185 -3.30 0.34 17.14
N TYR A 186 -4.46 0.38 17.77
CA TYR A 186 -5.04 -0.82 18.37
C TYR A 186 -5.71 -1.71 17.33
N SER A 187 -5.72 -3.02 17.58
CA SER A 187 -6.64 -3.97 16.92
C SER A 187 -8.08 -3.60 17.28
N GLY A 188 -9.01 -3.73 16.34
CA GLY A 188 -10.44 -3.50 16.61
C GLY A 188 -11.06 -4.62 17.45
N THR A 189 -10.60 -5.85 17.23
CA THR A 189 -11.21 -7.08 17.78
C THR A 189 -10.42 -7.67 18.94
N GLU A 190 -9.11 -7.41 19.01
CA GLU A 190 -8.20 -8.04 19.98
C GLU A 190 -7.56 -7.00 20.89
N ASN A 191 -7.08 -7.42 22.07
CA ASN A 191 -6.27 -6.57 22.96
C ASN A 191 -4.80 -6.55 22.51
N LEU A 192 -4.59 -6.03 21.31
CA LEU A 192 -3.27 -5.90 20.68
C LEU A 192 -3.04 -4.45 20.24
N ALA A 193 -1.84 -3.92 20.49
CA ALA A 193 -1.28 -2.80 19.76
C ALA A 193 -0.56 -3.33 18.52
N ARG A 194 -0.86 -2.76 17.35
CA ARG A 194 -0.24 -3.08 16.07
C ARG A 194 0.73 -1.97 15.70
N ILE A 195 1.97 -2.36 15.49
CA ILE A 195 3.06 -1.49 15.06
C ILE A 195 3.37 -1.85 13.61
N MET A 196 3.40 -0.86 12.75
CA MET A 196 3.97 -0.96 11.41
C MET A 196 5.07 0.09 11.29
N ILE A 197 6.26 -0.32 10.86
CA ILE A 197 7.36 0.59 10.53
C ILE A 197 7.84 0.29 9.12
N GLU A 198 7.99 1.32 8.31
CA GLU A 198 8.53 1.27 6.95
C GLU A 198 9.78 2.15 6.85
N GLY A 199 10.76 1.72 6.06
CA GLY A 199 11.98 2.49 5.82
C GLY A 199 12.98 1.77 4.92
N GLU A 200 14.00 2.48 4.42
CA GLU A 200 14.99 1.94 3.46
C GLU A 200 15.86 0.80 4.05
N ASP A 201 16.16 0.84 5.35
CA ASP A 201 17.03 -0.13 6.04
C ASP A 201 16.20 -1.07 6.92
N GLU A 202 15.96 -2.29 6.42
CA GLU A 202 15.18 -3.33 7.11
C GLU A 202 15.74 -3.65 8.51
N ALA A 203 17.06 -3.77 8.65
CA ALA A 203 17.68 -4.13 9.92
C ALA A 203 17.49 -3.03 10.97
N ARG A 204 17.57 -1.77 10.54
CA ARG A 204 17.32 -0.61 11.38
C ARG A 204 15.86 -0.52 11.81
N ILE A 205 14.91 -0.57 10.87
CA ILE A 205 13.48 -0.48 11.22
C ILE A 205 13.01 -1.67 12.06
N LYS A 206 13.61 -2.85 11.89
CA LYS A 206 13.34 -4.02 12.73
C LYS A 206 13.79 -3.78 14.17
N THR A 207 14.99 -3.23 14.36
CA THR A 207 15.49 -2.84 15.68
C THR A 207 14.57 -1.82 16.35
N GLN A 208 14.16 -0.79 15.61
CA GLN A 208 13.25 0.25 16.09
C GLN A 208 11.86 -0.31 16.45
N ALA A 209 11.31 -1.21 15.62
CA ALA A 209 10.03 -1.85 15.88
C ALA A 209 10.07 -2.71 17.15
N LEU A 210 11.15 -3.48 17.36
CA LEU A 210 11.34 -4.28 18.56
C LEU A 210 11.49 -3.40 19.82
N MET A 211 12.22 -2.29 19.72
CA MET A 211 12.36 -1.32 20.81
C MET A 211 10.99 -0.74 21.20
N LEU A 212 10.22 -0.25 20.23
CA LEU A 212 8.89 0.30 20.49
C LEU A 212 7.94 -0.76 21.07
N ALA A 213 8.02 -2.00 20.58
CA ALA A 213 7.24 -3.11 21.10
C ALA A 213 7.52 -3.41 22.58
N GLU A 214 8.78 -3.36 22.99
CA GLU A 214 9.17 -3.58 24.39
C GLU A 214 8.65 -2.47 25.31
N VAL A 215 8.73 -1.22 24.85
CA VAL A 215 8.20 -0.07 25.60
C VAL A 215 6.68 -0.16 25.75
N ILE A 216 5.97 -0.53 24.68
CA ILE A 216 4.51 -0.76 24.74
C ILE A 216 4.17 -1.88 25.73
N ARG A 217 4.88 -3.02 25.67
CA ARG A 217 4.66 -4.13 26.60
C ARG A 217 4.84 -3.70 28.06
N THR A 218 5.91 -2.96 28.35
CA THR A 218 6.18 -2.46 29.70
C THR A 218 5.15 -1.43 30.16
N ALA A 219 4.72 -0.55 29.26
CA ALA A 219 3.81 0.56 29.55
C ALA A 219 2.34 0.14 29.68
N LEU A 220 1.92 -0.82 28.85
CA LEU A 220 0.51 -1.13 28.56
C LEU A 220 0.14 -2.59 28.80
N GLY A 221 1.11 -3.44 29.18
CA GLY A 221 0.88 -4.62 30.00
C GLY A 221 1.16 -5.97 29.38
#